data_AF-A0AAN7RDU7-F1
#
_entry.id   AF-A0AAN7RDU7-F1
#
_cell.length_a   1.000
_cell.length_b   1.000
_cell.length_c   1.000
_cell.angle_alpha   90.00
_cell.angle_beta   90.00
_cell.angle_gamma   90.00
#
_symmetry.space_group_name_H-M   'P 1'
#
loop_
_entity.id
_entity.type
_entity.pdbx_description
1 polymer ?
#
loop_
_entity_poly.entity_id
_entity_poly.type
_entity_poly.pdbx_seq_one_letter_code
_entity_poly.pdbx_strand_id
1 'polypeptide(L)'
;MELQILVENGLKHYSQLFRMKATAAKADVFYVMSGLWKTSSERFFLWIGGFRPSDLLKVLMPQLDTLTEYQLLEIDNLRQSCQQAEDALSQGMGRLQQTLSQTVAEGQLGNGSYIPQAMEKLEAITSFLNQADHIRQETLNQMPRILTLHQTAGCLLVLGEYFQRLRALSTIWSTRPRELA
;
A
#
# COMPACT_ATOMS: atom_id res chain seq x y z
N MET A 1 -4.03 -16.95 25.40
CA MET A 1 -3.18 -15.82 25.83
C MET A 1 -2.02 -15.61 24.86
N GLU A 2 -1.22 -16.64 24.54
CA GLU A 2 -0.09 -16.52 23.61
C GLU A 2 -0.50 -16.05 22.19
N LEU A 3 -1.53 -16.66 21.60
CA LEU A 3 -2.01 -16.27 20.26
C LEU A 3 -2.47 -14.81 20.18
N GLN A 4 -3.12 -14.32 21.23
CA GLN A 4 -3.56 -12.92 21.31
C GLN A 4 -2.35 -11.97 21.27
N ILE A 5 -1.32 -12.27 22.07
CA ILE A 5 -0.08 -11.49 22.10
C ILE A 5 0.59 -11.50 20.71
N LEU A 6 0.62 -12.65 20.02
CA LEU A 6 1.19 -12.74 18.67
C LEU A 6 0.42 -11.90 17.64
N VAL A 7 -0.92 -11.95 17.67
CA VAL A 7 -1.77 -11.13 16.80
C VAL A 7 -1.57 -9.63 17.08
N GLU A 8 -1.60 -9.22 18.34
CA GLU A 8 -1.36 -7.84 18.77
C GLU A 8 0.02 -7.35 18.33
N ASN A 9 1.06 -8.16 18.50
CA ASN A 9 2.41 -7.84 18.06
C ASN A 9 2.50 -7.73 16.53
N GLY A 10 1.84 -8.63 15.78
CA GLY A 10 1.77 -8.56 14.32
C GLY A 10 1.15 -7.27 13.82
N LEU A 11 0.00 -6.86 14.38
CA LEU A 11 -0.66 -5.60 14.05
C LEU A 11 0.20 -4.39 14.45
N LYS A 12 0.84 -4.45 15.63
CA LYS A 12 1.78 -3.42 16.10
C LYS A 12 2.97 -3.25 15.15
N HIS A 13 3.51 -4.33 14.58
CA HIS A 13 4.58 -4.24 13.59
C HIS A 13 4.15 -3.47 12.33
N TYR A 14 2.94 -3.71 11.83
CA TYR A 14 2.41 -2.93 10.69
C TYR A 14 2.21 -1.45 11.04
N SER A 15 1.66 -1.14 12.22
CA SER A 15 1.53 0.24 12.71
C SER A 15 2.90 0.94 12.78
N GLN A 16 3.93 0.25 13.30
CA GLN A 16 5.29 0.76 13.33
C GLN A 16 5.88 0.95 11.93
N LEU A 17 5.63 0.01 11.00
CA LEU A 17 6.06 0.10 9.61
C LEU A 17 5.48 1.34 8.93
N PHE A 18 4.18 1.59 9.04
CA PHE A 18 3.55 2.78 8.43
C PHE A 18 4.07 4.08 9.06
N ARG A 19 4.30 4.10 10.37
CA ARG A 19 4.94 5.24 11.04
C ARG A 19 6.36 5.50 10.50
N MET A 20 7.16 4.44 10.33
CA MET A 20 8.51 4.57 9.76
C MET A 20 8.46 5.04 8.30
N LYS A 21 7.52 4.53 7.49
CA LYS A 21 7.28 5.01 6.12
C LYS A 21 6.94 6.49 6.09
N ALA A 22 6.04 6.95 6.95
CA ALA A 22 5.65 8.35 7.02
C ALA A 22 6.85 9.26 7.36
N THR A 23 7.72 8.83 8.27
CA THR A 23 8.97 9.55 8.59
C THR A 23 9.92 9.57 7.38
N ALA A 24 10.14 8.42 6.74
CA ALA A 24 11.03 8.33 5.58
C ALA A 24 10.52 9.14 4.38
N ALA A 25 9.19 9.20 4.18
CA ALA A 25 8.57 9.94 3.09
C ALA A 25 8.80 11.45 3.19
N LYS A 26 8.95 11.99 4.41
CA LYS A 26 9.33 13.40 4.62
C LYS A 26 10.75 13.71 4.13
N ALA A 27 11.63 12.71 4.13
CA ALA A 27 12.98 12.85 3.61
C ALA A 27 13.02 12.61 2.10
N ASP A 28 12.41 11.52 1.62
CA ASP A 28 12.32 11.19 0.20
C ASP A 28 11.11 10.28 -0.10
N VAL A 29 10.01 10.89 -0.51
CA VAL A 29 8.77 10.18 -0.87
C VAL A 29 8.95 9.26 -2.08
N PHE A 30 9.78 9.62 -3.06
CA PHE A 30 10.02 8.81 -4.25
C PHE A 30 10.85 7.58 -3.91
N TYR A 31 11.83 7.70 -3.02
CA TYR A 31 12.53 6.52 -2.50
C TYR A 31 11.60 5.57 -1.75
N VAL A 32 10.64 6.09 -0.97
CA VAL A 32 9.62 5.23 -0.33
C VAL A 32 8.71 4.55 -1.36
N MET A 33 8.29 5.25 -2.42
CA MET A 33 7.38 4.70 -3.42
C MET A 33 8.08 3.71 -4.37
N SER A 34 9.19 4.13 -4.97
CA SER A 34 9.86 3.48 -6.10
C SER A 34 11.38 3.31 -5.95
N GLY A 35 11.92 3.48 -4.74
CA GLY A 35 13.35 3.30 -4.45
C GLY A 35 13.89 1.89 -4.72
N LEU A 36 15.22 1.77 -4.65
CA LEU A 36 15.97 0.56 -5.03
C LEU A 36 15.65 -0.68 -4.20
N TRP A 37 15.06 -0.50 -3.02
CA TRP A 37 14.60 -1.60 -2.16
C TRP A 37 13.40 -2.36 -2.73
N LYS A 38 12.78 -1.84 -3.80
CA LYS A 38 11.75 -2.53 -4.58
C LYS A 38 12.20 -2.79 -6.00
N THR A 39 12.01 -4.02 -6.45
CA THR A 39 12.21 -4.38 -7.85
C THR A 39 11.12 -3.74 -8.74
N SER A 40 11.37 -3.65 -10.04
CA SER A 40 10.34 -3.21 -11.00
C SER A 40 9.11 -4.13 -10.98
N SER A 41 9.33 -5.43 -10.74
CA SER A 41 8.28 -6.45 -10.62
C SER A 41 7.40 -6.22 -9.41
N GLU A 42 7.99 -5.91 -8.25
CA GLU A 42 7.21 -5.64 -7.04
C GLU A 42 6.39 -4.36 -7.20
N ARG A 43 6.99 -3.31 -7.77
CA ARG A 43 6.31 -2.04 -8.03
C ARG A 43 5.06 -2.21 -8.88
N PHE A 44 5.02 -3.20 -9.79
CA PHE A 44 3.85 -3.50 -10.61
C PHE A 44 2.60 -3.83 -9.79
N PHE A 45 2.76 -4.46 -8.63
CA PHE A 45 1.64 -4.85 -7.76
C PHE A 45 1.28 -3.80 -6.72
N LEU A 46 1.95 -2.64 -6.72
CA LEU A 46 1.74 -1.61 -5.71
C LEU A 46 0.80 -0.52 -6.19
N TRP A 47 -0.04 -0.12 -5.26
CA TRP A 47 -0.89 1.05 -5.34
C TRP A 47 -0.33 2.11 -4.39
N ILE A 48 0.04 3.31 -4.85
CA ILE A 48 0.53 4.41 -4.00
C ILE A 48 1.48 3.94 -2.87
N GLY A 49 2.63 3.38 -3.27
CA GLY A 49 3.72 3.00 -2.36
C GLY A 49 3.49 1.75 -1.49
N GLY A 50 2.42 0.98 -1.68
CA GLY A 50 2.16 -0.27 -0.94
C GLY A 50 1.08 -1.13 -1.60
N PHE A 51 0.57 -2.14 -0.89
CA PHE A 51 -0.53 -2.98 -1.41
C PHE A 51 -1.85 -2.19 -1.51
N ARG A 52 -2.77 -2.60 -2.38
CA ARG A 52 -4.13 -2.07 -2.41
C ARG A 52 -5.03 -2.87 -1.47
N PRO A 53 -5.58 -2.28 -0.39
CA PRO A 53 -6.40 -3.01 0.58
C PRO A 53 -7.56 -3.81 -0.01
N SER A 54 -8.33 -3.25 -0.95
CA SER A 54 -9.47 -3.95 -1.56
C SER A 54 -9.07 -5.22 -2.31
N ASP A 55 -8.00 -5.15 -3.12
CA ASP A 55 -7.42 -6.27 -3.84
C ASP A 55 -6.85 -7.30 -2.87
N LEU A 56 -6.17 -6.84 -1.83
CA LEU A 56 -5.59 -7.70 -0.81
C LEU A 56 -6.70 -8.51 -0.10
N LEU A 57 -7.79 -7.87 0.33
CA LEU A 57 -8.93 -8.57 0.92
C LEU A 57 -9.52 -9.61 -0.06
N LYS A 58 -9.64 -9.27 -1.33
CA LYS A 58 -10.14 -10.21 -2.36
C LYS A 58 -9.26 -11.46 -2.49
N VAL A 59 -7.95 -11.33 -2.33
CA VAL A 59 -6.98 -12.43 -2.47
C VAL A 59 -6.84 -13.24 -1.18
N LEU A 60 -6.86 -12.59 -0.01
CA LEU A 60 -6.58 -13.26 1.26
C LEU A 60 -7.80 -13.97 1.85
N MET A 61 -8.99 -13.35 1.77
CA MET A 61 -10.17 -13.86 2.46
C MET A 61 -10.59 -15.27 2.02
N PRO A 62 -10.51 -15.65 0.73
CA PRO A 62 -10.80 -17.02 0.29
C PRO A 62 -9.82 -18.09 0.83
N GLN A 63 -8.66 -17.69 1.35
CA GLN A 63 -7.66 -18.60 1.92
C GLN A 63 -7.87 -18.84 3.42
N LEU A 64 -8.83 -18.15 4.04
CA LEU A 64 -9.18 -18.37 5.44
C LEU A 64 -10.18 -19.51 5.56
N ASP A 65 -9.96 -20.37 6.56
CA ASP A 65 -10.91 -21.41 6.92
C ASP A 65 -12.25 -20.79 7.36
N THR A 66 -13.34 -21.44 6.96
CA THR A 66 -14.75 -21.22 7.35
C THR A 66 -15.06 -19.82 7.92
N LEU A 67 -15.41 -18.88 7.04
CA LEU A 67 -16.00 -17.59 7.42
C LEU A 67 -17.52 -17.73 7.53
N THR A 68 -18.13 -17.08 8.52
CA THR A 68 -19.61 -17.04 8.63
C THR A 68 -20.20 -16.10 7.58
N GLU A 69 -21.50 -16.25 7.26
CA GLU A 69 -22.19 -15.34 6.33
C GLU A 69 -22.12 -13.88 6.80
N TYR A 70 -22.23 -13.65 8.12
CA TYR A 70 -22.07 -12.32 8.70
C TYR A 70 -20.65 -11.77 8.48
N GLN A 71 -19.61 -12.57 8.71
CA GLN A 71 -18.23 -12.15 8.47
C GLN A 71 -17.98 -11.84 7.00
N LEU A 72 -18.50 -12.67 6.09
CA LEU A 72 -18.39 -12.43 4.65
C LEU A 72 -19.04 -11.11 4.24
N LEU A 73 -20.23 -10.80 4.78
CA LEU A 73 -20.90 -9.52 4.53
C LEU A 73 -20.07 -8.33 5.04
N GLU A 74 -19.55 -8.40 6.26
CA GLU A 74 -18.74 -7.33 6.86
C GLU A 74 -17.40 -7.13 6.12
N ILE A 75 -16.77 -8.22 5.68
CA ILE A 75 -15.58 -8.17 4.82
C ILE A 75 -15.90 -7.50 3.48
N ASP A 76 -17.05 -7.81 2.87
CA ASP A 76 -17.47 -7.20 1.62
C ASP A 76 -17.72 -5.69 1.80
N ASN A 77 -18.40 -5.30 2.87
CA ASN A 77 -18.62 -3.90 3.26
C ASN A 77 -17.29 -3.16 3.46
N LEU A 78 -16.35 -3.76 4.19
CA LEU A 78 -15.02 -3.20 4.40
C LEU A 78 -14.25 -3.05 3.08
N ARG A 79 -14.31 -4.07 2.21
CA ARG A 79 -13.68 -4.04 0.88
C ARG A 79 -14.24 -2.91 0.02
N GLN A 80 -15.58 -2.75 -0.01
CA GLN A 80 -16.24 -1.68 -0.75
C GLN A 80 -15.85 -0.29 -0.21
N SER A 81 -15.81 -0.14 1.11
CA SER A 81 -15.36 1.12 1.76
C SER A 81 -13.91 1.45 1.40
N CYS A 82 -13.01 0.46 1.46
CA CYS A 82 -11.62 0.64 1.02
C CYS A 82 -11.56 1.06 -0.45
N GLN A 83 -12.28 0.36 -1.32
CA GLN A 83 -12.31 0.64 -2.76
C GLN A 83 -12.71 2.09 -3.08
N GLN A 84 -13.74 2.60 -2.40
CA GLN A 84 -14.19 4.00 -2.58
C GLN A 84 -13.09 5.00 -2.18
N ALA A 85 -12.47 4.80 -1.03
CA ALA A 85 -11.39 5.67 -0.56
C ALA A 85 -10.15 5.59 -1.47
N GLU A 86 -9.80 4.38 -1.92
CA GLU A 86 -8.70 4.13 -2.83
C GLU A 86 -8.91 4.79 -4.20
N ASP A 87 -10.12 4.71 -4.75
CA ASP A 87 -10.46 5.32 -6.05
C ASP A 87 -10.41 6.85 -5.97
N ALA A 88 -10.97 7.43 -4.90
CA ALA A 88 -10.89 8.87 -4.66
C ALA A 88 -9.43 9.35 -4.57
N LEU A 89 -8.59 8.60 -3.85
CA LEU A 89 -7.17 8.92 -3.67
C LEU A 89 -6.38 8.76 -4.98
N SER A 90 -6.67 7.71 -5.75
CA SER A 90 -6.06 7.47 -7.07
C SER A 90 -6.39 8.57 -8.07
N GLN A 91 -7.66 9.01 -8.10
CA GLN A 91 -8.08 10.12 -8.95
C GLN A 91 -7.40 11.43 -8.53
N GLY A 92 -7.28 11.69 -7.23
CA GLY A 92 -6.56 12.85 -6.70
C GLY A 92 -5.08 12.85 -7.13
N MET A 93 -4.41 11.71 -7.01
CA MET A 93 -3.03 11.53 -7.46
C MET A 93 -2.88 11.73 -8.98
N GLY A 94 -3.82 11.19 -9.77
CA GLY A 94 -3.83 11.37 -11.22
C GLY A 94 -3.96 12.84 -11.64
N ARG A 95 -4.83 13.61 -10.97
CA ARG A 95 -4.93 15.07 -11.20
C ARG A 95 -3.64 15.79 -10.84
N LEU A 96 -3.01 15.44 -9.71
CA LEU A 96 -1.72 16.01 -9.31
C LEU A 96 -0.63 15.76 -10.36
N GLN A 97 -0.56 14.53 -10.87
CA GLN A 97 0.38 14.16 -11.94
C GLN A 97 0.10 14.93 -13.25
N GLN A 98 -1.17 15.12 -13.61
CA GLN A 98 -1.55 15.92 -14.78
C GLN A 98 -1.11 17.38 -14.63
N THR A 99 -1.36 17.99 -13.47
CA THR A 99 -0.91 19.36 -13.18
C THR A 99 0.61 19.46 -13.27
N LEU A 100 1.35 18.51 -12.67
CA LEU A 100 2.81 18.46 -12.76
C LEU A 100 3.30 18.38 -14.22
N SER A 101 2.68 17.52 -15.03
CA SER A 101 3.01 17.38 -16.45
C SER A 101 2.82 18.69 -17.23
N GLN A 102 1.72 19.40 -16.98
CA GLN A 102 1.47 20.72 -17.59
C GLN A 102 2.53 21.73 -17.17
N THR A 103 2.87 21.80 -15.88
CA THR A 103 3.87 22.74 -15.38
C THR A 103 5.27 22.45 -15.98
N VAL A 104 5.60 21.18 -16.23
CA VAL A 104 6.83 20.80 -16.96
C VAL A 104 6.78 21.26 -18.41
N ALA A 105 5.66 21.01 -19.11
CA ALA A 105 5.49 21.35 -20.52
C ALA A 105 5.54 22.86 -20.78
N GLU A 106 5.01 23.68 -19.86
CA GLU A 106 5.03 25.14 -19.95
C GLU A 106 6.42 25.75 -19.70
N GLY A 107 7.43 24.95 -19.36
CA GLY A 107 8.81 25.41 -19.18
C GLY A 107 9.00 26.36 -17.99
N GLN A 108 8.02 26.44 -17.08
CA GLN A 108 8.04 27.38 -15.96
C GLN A 108 9.10 27.05 -14.89
N LEU A 109 9.74 25.89 -15.00
CA LEU A 109 10.79 25.35 -14.11
C LEU A 109 12.06 26.23 -13.98
N GLY A 110 12.30 27.18 -14.90
CA GLY A 110 13.56 27.94 -14.97
C GLY A 110 13.60 29.30 -14.25
N ASN A 111 12.45 29.87 -13.84
CA ASN A 111 12.35 31.31 -13.53
C ASN A 111 12.37 31.69 -12.02
N GLY A 112 12.97 30.88 -11.14
CA GLY A 112 13.21 31.24 -9.72
C GLY A 112 11.98 31.23 -8.79
N SER A 113 10.76 31.45 -9.28
CA SER A 113 9.49 31.31 -8.54
C SER A 113 9.04 29.83 -8.36
N TYR A 114 9.83 28.88 -8.86
CA TYR A 114 9.40 27.50 -9.05
C TYR A 114 9.69 26.57 -7.86
N ILE A 115 10.72 26.87 -7.06
CA ILE A 115 11.13 26.02 -5.93
C ILE A 115 9.97 25.86 -4.92
N PRO A 116 9.28 26.93 -4.48
CA PRO A 116 8.16 26.79 -3.55
C PRO A 116 7.01 25.94 -4.13
N GLN A 117 6.70 26.11 -5.41
CA GLN A 117 5.63 25.37 -6.09
C GLN A 117 5.99 23.88 -6.23
N ALA A 118 7.24 23.55 -6.61
CA ALA A 118 7.72 22.18 -6.69
C ALA A 118 7.70 21.49 -5.31
N MET A 119 8.09 22.21 -4.25
CA MET A 119 8.04 21.71 -2.88
C MET A 119 6.60 21.46 -2.42
N GLU A 120 5.66 22.36 -2.72
CA GLU A 120 4.23 22.15 -2.44
C GLU A 120 3.70 20.87 -3.12
N LYS A 121 4.09 20.60 -4.38
CA LYS A 121 3.70 19.36 -5.07
C LYS A 121 4.33 18.13 -4.43
N LEU A 122 5.59 18.20 -3.97
CA LEU A 122 6.24 17.11 -3.25
C LEU A 122 5.54 16.79 -1.92
N GLU A 123 5.14 17.82 -1.17
CA GLU A 123 4.35 17.68 0.05
C GLU A 123 2.98 17.05 -0.24
N ALA A 124 2.33 17.44 -1.34
CA ALA A 124 1.09 16.83 -1.78
C ALA A 124 1.26 15.33 -2.07
N ILE A 125 2.31 14.91 -2.80
CA ILE A 125 2.63 13.49 -3.04
C ILE A 125 2.84 12.74 -1.71
N THR A 126 3.56 13.36 -0.78
CA THR A 126 3.79 12.80 0.57
C THR A 126 2.49 12.62 1.34
N SER A 127 1.57 13.59 1.25
CA SER A 127 0.23 13.49 1.82
C SER A 127 -0.59 12.34 1.22
N PHE A 128 -0.57 12.18 -0.10
CA PHE A 128 -1.24 11.05 -0.77
C PHE A 128 -0.69 9.70 -0.31
N LEU A 129 0.63 9.56 -0.17
CA LEU A 129 1.24 8.34 0.35
C LEU A 129 0.81 8.05 1.79
N ASN A 130 0.80 9.05 2.66
CA ASN A 130 0.38 8.89 4.05
C ASN A 130 -1.10 8.52 4.16
N GLN A 131 -1.98 9.11 3.33
CA GLN A 131 -3.40 8.74 3.27
C GLN A 131 -3.59 7.30 2.79
N ALA A 132 -2.81 6.85 1.80
CA ALA A 132 -2.85 5.46 1.34
C ALA A 132 -2.42 4.49 2.45
N ASP A 133 -1.36 4.81 3.20
CA ASP A 133 -0.92 4.01 4.35
C ASP A 133 -1.93 4.04 5.50
N HIS A 134 -2.65 5.15 5.70
CA HIS A 134 -3.73 5.21 6.66
C HIS A 134 -4.86 4.24 6.33
N ILE A 135 -5.31 4.18 5.06
CA ILE A 135 -6.33 3.21 4.62
C ILE A 135 -5.83 1.78 4.90
N ARG A 136 -4.58 1.45 4.54
CA ARG A 136 -3.99 0.12 4.84
C ARG A 136 -4.02 -0.22 6.32
N GLN A 137 -3.60 0.72 7.16
CA GLN A 137 -3.56 0.52 8.60
C GLN A 137 -4.97 0.33 9.17
N GLU A 138 -5.93 1.13 8.70
CA GLU A 138 -7.32 1.02 9.14
C GLU A 138 -7.91 -0.33 8.72
N THR A 139 -7.71 -0.77 7.49
CA THR A 139 -8.14 -2.11 7.04
C THR A 139 -7.61 -3.21 7.95
N LEU A 140 -6.32 -3.17 8.30
CA LEU A 140 -5.72 -4.16 9.21
C LEU A 140 -6.30 -4.07 10.63
N ASN A 141 -6.62 -2.88 11.13
CA ASN A 141 -7.24 -2.68 12.44
C ASN A 141 -8.71 -3.12 12.50
N GLN A 142 -9.40 -3.15 11.35
CA GLN A 142 -10.78 -3.65 11.27
C GLN A 142 -10.84 -5.17 11.25
N MET A 143 -9.80 -5.87 10.75
CA MET A 143 -9.77 -7.34 10.69
C MET A 143 -10.15 -8.02 12.03
N PRO A 144 -9.55 -7.68 13.18
CA PRO A 144 -9.86 -8.36 14.45
C PRO A 144 -11.24 -8.01 15.02
N ARG A 145 -11.93 -7.00 14.46
CA ARG A 145 -13.30 -6.65 14.84
C ARG A 145 -14.32 -7.52 14.12
N ILE A 146 -13.97 -7.99 12.93
CA ILE A 146 -14.81 -8.84 12.07
C ILE A 146 -14.48 -10.32 12.28
N LEU A 147 -13.19 -10.64 12.37
CA LEU A 147 -12.66 -11.99 12.45
C LEU A 147 -12.48 -12.43 13.91
N THR A 148 -12.56 -13.74 14.13
CA THR A 148 -12.11 -14.34 15.40
C THR A 148 -10.60 -14.20 15.56
N LEU A 149 -10.10 -14.42 16.77
CA LEU A 149 -8.65 -14.38 17.04
C LEU A 149 -7.86 -15.37 16.16
N HIS A 150 -8.37 -16.58 15.97
CA HIS A 150 -7.74 -17.59 15.12
C HIS A 150 -7.73 -17.20 13.64
N GLN A 151 -8.86 -16.70 13.13
CA GLN A 151 -8.96 -16.22 11.74
C GLN A 151 -8.06 -14.99 11.50
N THR A 152 -7.93 -14.09 12.49
CA THR A 152 -7.02 -12.94 12.41
C THR A 152 -5.57 -13.39 12.33
N ALA A 153 -5.18 -14.36 13.18
CA ALA A 153 -3.85 -14.96 13.11
C ALA A 153 -3.59 -15.63 11.75
N GLY A 154 -4.56 -16.41 11.25
CA GLY A 154 -4.52 -16.99 9.90
C GLY A 154 -4.37 -15.92 8.81
N CYS A 155 -5.13 -14.84 8.88
CA CYS A 155 -5.04 -13.72 7.95
C CYS A 155 -3.65 -13.07 7.93
N LEU A 156 -3.03 -12.87 9.10
CA LEU A 156 -1.67 -12.34 9.18
C LEU A 156 -0.63 -13.30 8.58
N LEU A 157 -0.83 -14.61 8.74
CA LEU A 157 0.03 -15.64 8.11
C LEU A 157 -0.12 -15.64 6.59
N VAL A 158 -1.34 -15.73 6.07
CA VAL A 158 -1.62 -15.70 4.62
C VAL A 158 -1.11 -14.40 3.99
N LEU A 159 -1.24 -13.26 4.68
CA LEU A 159 -0.68 -11.99 4.27
C LEU A 159 0.85 -12.05 4.10
N GLY A 160 1.54 -12.64 5.09
CA GLY A 160 2.99 -12.84 5.04
C GLY A 160 3.40 -13.75 3.88
N GLU A 161 2.72 -14.88 3.72
CA GLU A 161 2.96 -15.83 2.62
C GLU A 161 2.76 -15.18 1.25
N TYR A 162 1.71 -14.36 1.09
CA TYR A 162 1.44 -13.63 -0.14
C TYR A 162 2.64 -12.74 -0.54
N PHE A 163 3.16 -11.94 0.39
CA PHE A 163 4.32 -11.09 0.09
C PHE A 163 5.61 -11.87 -0.13
N GLN A 164 5.79 -13.00 0.56
CA GLN A 164 6.93 -13.89 0.30
C GLN A 164 6.85 -14.49 -1.10
N ARG A 165 5.68 -14.96 -1.54
CA ARG A 165 5.46 -15.47 -2.91
C ARG A 165 5.69 -14.37 -3.95
N LEU A 166 5.23 -13.15 -3.68
CA LEU A 166 5.50 -11.99 -4.55
C LEU A 166 7.00 -11.70 -4.69
N ARG A 167 7.75 -11.75 -3.58
CA ARG A 167 9.22 -11.58 -3.58
C ARG A 167 9.93 -12.70 -4.35
N ALA A 168 9.47 -13.93 -4.21
CA ALA A 168 9.99 -15.07 -4.97
C ALA A 168 9.75 -14.89 -6.49
N LEU A 169 8.52 -14.53 -6.89
CA LEU A 169 8.16 -14.22 -8.27
C LEU A 169 9.05 -13.11 -8.85
N SER A 170 9.21 -12.03 -8.09
CA SER A 170 10.08 -10.92 -8.46
C SER A 170 11.52 -11.35 -8.69
N THR A 171 12.04 -12.26 -7.86
CA THR A 171 13.42 -12.77 -7.98
C THR A 171 13.58 -13.58 -9.26
N ILE A 172 12.62 -14.45 -9.55
CA ILE A 172 12.62 -15.26 -10.79
C ILE A 172 12.61 -14.36 -12.03
N TRP A 173 11.78 -13.30 -12.03
CA TRP A 173 11.70 -12.38 -13.15
C TRP A 173 12.94 -11.50 -13.32
N SER A 174 13.64 -11.14 -12.23
CA SER A 174 14.86 -10.34 -12.31
C SER A 174 16.06 -11.16 -12.80
N THR A 175 16.11 -12.45 -12.49
CA THR A 175 17.18 -13.36 -12.91
C THR A 175 16.95 -14.01 -14.28
N ARG A 176 15.85 -13.68 -14.98
CA ARG A 176 15.57 -14.27 -16.28
C ARG A 176 16.72 -13.98 -17.27
N PRO A 177 17.16 -14.96 -18.08
CA PRO A 177 18.13 -14.72 -19.13
C PRO A 177 17.58 -13.64 -20.07
N ARG A 178 18.37 -12.61 -20.33
CA ARG A 178 18.05 -11.64 -21.38
C ARG A 178 18.71 -12.16 -22.65
N GLU A 179 17.91 -12.55 -23.63
CA GLU A 179 18.43 -12.77 -24.98
C GLU A 179 19.07 -11.45 -25.44
N LEU A 180 20.35 -11.50 -25.80
CA LEU A 180 21.03 -10.40 -26.46
C LEU A 180 20.44 -10.36 -27.88
N ALA A 181 19.49 -9.44 -28.10
CA ALA A 181 19.01 -9.09 -29.42
C ALA A 181 20.04 -8.21 -30.14
#